data_AF-A0A6B3H841-F1
#
_entry.id   AF-A0A6B3H841-F1
#
_cell.length_a   1.000
_cell.length_b   1.000
_cell.length_c   1.000
_cell.angle_alpha   90.00
_cell.angle_beta   90.00
_cell.angle_gamma   90.00
#
_symmetry.space_group_name_H-M   'P 1'
#
loop_
_entity.id
_entity.type
_entity.pdbx_description
1 polymer ?
#
loop_
_entity_poly.entity_id
_entity_poly.type
_entity_poly.pdbx_seq_one_letter_code
_entity_poly.pdbx_strand_id
1 'polypeptide(L)' 'MLTEHDCKIAPSTYYAHKKRLAVPSARSVRDAELKERIRQVHTDNYRVYGARKIWRELNRQGHAVARCTV' A
#
# COMPACT_ATOMS: atom_id res chain seq x y z
N MET A 1 9.25 5.73 -29.10
CA MET A 1 9.77 4.68 -28.17
C MET A 1 10.20 5.34 -26.86
N LEU A 2 10.14 4.69 -25.70
CA LEU A 2 10.57 5.30 -24.42
C LEU A 2 12.06 5.71 -24.40
N THR A 3 12.87 5.10 -25.26
CA THR A 3 14.25 5.48 -25.55
C THR A 3 14.40 6.86 -26.21
N GLU A 4 13.38 7.37 -26.91
CA GLU A 4 13.38 8.75 -27.46
C GLU A 4 13.24 9.81 -26.35
N HIS A 5 12.85 9.39 -25.14
CA HIS A 5 12.72 10.24 -23.95
C HIS A 5 13.87 10.02 -22.94
N ASP A 6 15.01 9.48 -23.41
CA ASP A 6 16.20 9.15 -22.59
C ASP A 6 15.91 8.24 -21.37
N CYS A 7 14.78 7.52 -21.41
CA CYS A 7 14.38 6.61 -20.35
C CYS A 7 15.03 5.24 -20.59
N LYS A 8 15.92 4.82 -19.67
CA LYS A 8 16.55 3.49 -19.65
C LYS A 8 15.62 2.38 -19.14
N ILE A 9 14.35 2.42 -19.55
CA ILE A 9 13.32 1.45 -19.16
C ILE A 9 12.81 0.77 -20.43
N ALA A 10 12.82 -0.56 -20.45
CA ALA A 10 12.26 -1.30 -21.57
C ALA A 10 10.76 -0.97 -21.75
N PRO A 11 10.27 -0.69 -22.98
CA PRO A 11 8.88 -0.33 -23.19
C PRO A 11 7.87 -1.35 -22.69
N SER A 12 8.17 -2.65 -22.82
CA SER A 12 7.36 -3.74 -22.28
C SER A 12 7.15 -3.61 -20.76
N THR A 13 8.20 -3.29 -20.00
CA THR A 13 8.14 -3.08 -18.55
C THR A 13 7.24 -1.89 -18.21
N TYR A 14 7.39 -0.77 -18.93
CA TYR A 14 6.57 0.41 -18.71
C TYR A 14 5.08 0.12 -18.95
N TYR A 15 4.72 -0.48 -20.09
CA TYR A 15 3.33 -0.77 -20.40
C TYR A 15 2.76 -1.88 -19.51
N ALA A 16 3.57 -2.85 -19.07
CA ALA A 16 3.16 -3.83 -18.06
C ALA A 16 2.82 -3.16 -16.72
N HIS A 17 3.63 -2.21 -16.26
CA HIS A 17 3.34 -1.43 -15.06
C HIS A 17 2.08 -0.57 -15.23
N LYS A 18 1.98 0.17 -16.36
CA LYS A 18 0.81 1.00 -16.68
C LYS A 18 -0.48 0.17 -16.69
N LYS A 19 -0.45 -1.06 -17.21
CA LYS A 19 -1.59 -1.98 -17.19
C LYS A 19 -1.98 -2.40 -15.76
N ARG A 20 -1.00 -2.70 -14.90
CA ARG A 20 -1.26 -3.04 -13.48
C ARG A 20 -1.86 -1.88 -12.69
N LEU A 21 -1.53 -0.64 -13.06
CA LEU A 21 -2.16 0.55 -12.47
C LEU A 21 -3.63 0.70 -12.91
N ALA A 22 -3.93 0.40 -14.18
CA ALA A 22 -5.29 0.53 -14.71
C ALA A 22 -6.25 -0.53 -14.14
N VAL A 23 -5.75 -1.74 -13.86
CA VAL A 23 -6.51 -2.84 -13.26
C VAL A 23 -5.77 -3.32 -12.02
N PRO A 24 -5.99 -2.67 -10.86
CA PRO A 24 -5.30 -3.04 -9.63
C PRO A 24 -5.72 -4.45 -9.21
N SER A 25 -4.75 -5.22 -8.71
CA SER A 25 -5.03 -6.54 -8.16
C SER A 25 -5.87 -6.41 -6.88
N ALA A 26 -6.63 -7.45 -6.54
CA ALA A 26 -7.37 -7.50 -5.28
C ALA A 26 -6.47 -7.26 -4.05
N ARG A 27 -5.19 -7.65 -4.12
CA ARG A 27 -4.21 -7.35 -3.08
C ARG A 27 -3.90 -5.86 -2.99
N SER A 28 -3.64 -5.21 -4.13
CA SER A 28 -3.35 -3.77 -4.19
C SER A 28 -4.50 -2.92 -3.65
N VAL A 29 -5.75 -3.33 -3.91
CA VAL A 29 -6.94 -2.67 -3.36
C VAL A 29 -6.98 -2.82 -1.83
N ARG A 30 -6.86 -4.05 -1.31
CA ARG A 30 -6.83 -4.31 0.14
C ARG A 30 -5.70 -3.58 0.85
N ASP A 31 -4.51 -3.54 0.26
CA ASP A 31 -3.35 -2.87 0.85
C ASP A 31 -3.54 -1.34 0.89
N ALA A 32 -4.21 -0.77 -0.12
CA ALA A 32 -4.56 0.65 -0.12
C ALA A 32 -5.55 0.99 1.00
N GLU A 33 -6.61 0.18 1.16
CA GLU A 33 -7.59 0.31 2.26
C GLU A 33 -6.92 0.17 3.63
N LEU A 34 -6.06 -0.83 3.79
CA LEU A 34 -5.31 -1.06 5.02
C LEU A 34 -4.40 0.14 5.35
N LYS A 35 -3.73 0.71 4.34
CA LYS A 35 -2.85 1.87 4.52
C LYS A 35 -3.61 3.12 4.98
N GLU A 36 -4.87 3.30 4.57
CA GLU A 36 -5.73 4.37 5.10
C GLU A 36 -6.04 4.11 6.58
N ARG A 37 -6.42 2.87 6.94
CA ARG A 37 -6.71 2.50 8.33
C ARG A 37 -5.51 2.69 9.26
N ILE A 38 -4.32 2.27 8.81
CA ILE A 38 -3.05 2.46 9.53
C ILE A 38 -2.80 3.95 9.78
N ARG A 39 -3.03 4.80 8.76
CA ARG A 39 -2.85 6.25 8.88
C ARG A 39 -3.83 6.88 9.86
N GLN A 40 -5.09 6.45 9.86
CA GLN A 40 -6.10 6.90 10.82
C GLN A 40 -5.67 6.56 12.25
N VAL A 41 -5.41 5.28 12.55
CA VAL A 41 -4.94 4.84 13.87
C VAL A 41 -3.68 5.59 14.31
N HIS A 42 -2.72 5.78 13.41
CA HIS A 42 -1.50 6.52 13.71
C HIS A 42 -1.78 7.98 14.05
N THR A 43 -2.66 8.64 13.31
CA THR A 43 -2.99 10.06 13.50
C THR A 43 -3.83 10.27 14.76
N ASP A 44 -4.82 9.41 15.00
CA ASP A 44 -5.70 9.45 16.17
C ASP A 44 -4.93 9.25 17.49
N ASN A 45 -3.83 8.49 17.44
CA ASN A 45 -2.95 8.24 18.58
C ASN A 45 -1.72 9.18 18.58
N TYR A 46 -1.90 10.41 18.09
CA TYR A 46 -0.90 11.49 18.10
C TYR A 46 0.44 11.10 17.45
N ARG A 47 0.44 10.15 16.52
CA ARG A 47 1.63 9.62 15.84
C ARG A 47 2.63 8.91 16.76
N VAL A 48 2.21 8.51 17.96
CA VAL A 48 3.05 7.83 18.96
C VAL A 48 3.05 6.31 18.76
N TYR A 49 2.04 5.78 18.07
CA TYR A 49 1.91 4.34 17.86
C TYR A 49 2.81 3.85 16.73
N GLY A 50 3.86 3.11 17.07
CA GLY A 50 4.61 2.32 16.08
C GLY A 50 3.85 1.07 15.61
N ALA A 51 4.41 0.37 14.62
CA ALA A 51 3.78 -0.79 13.95
C ALA A 51 3.14 -1.81 14.90
N ARG A 52 3.82 -2.17 16.01
CA ARG A 52 3.28 -3.11 17.01
C ARG A 52 1.97 -2.62 17.66
N LYS A 53 1.89 -1.33 18.01
CA LYS A 53 0.70 -0.75 18.66
C LYS A 53 -0.43 -0.57 17.64
N ILE A 54 -0.10 -0.12 16.43
CA ILE A 54 -1.05 -0.03 15.32
C ILE A 54 -1.68 -1.40 15.03
N TRP A 55 -0.87 -2.46 14.92
CA TRP A 55 -1.35 -3.82 14.68
C TRP A 55 -2.34 -4.29 15.77
N ARG A 56 -2.03 -4.04 17.05
CA ARG A 56 -2.95 -4.38 18.15
C ARG A 56 -4.26 -3.60 18.08
N GLU A 57 -4.19 -2.32 17.75
CA GLU A 57 -5.37 -1.45 17.67
C GLU A 57 -6.25 -1.81 16.47
N LEU A 58 -5.67 -2.10 15.30
CA LEU A 58 -6.42 -2.60 14.14
C LEU A 58 -7.17 -3.89 14.45
N ASN A 59 -6.53 -4.86 15.12
CA ASN A 59 -7.21 -6.09 15.52
C ASN A 59 -8.31 -5.84 16.56
N ARG A 60 -8.13 -4.88 17.48
CA ARG A 60 -9.17 -4.47 18.45
C ARG A 60 -10.38 -3.85 17.74
N GLN A 61 -10.16 -3.13 16.65
CA GLN A 61 -11.20 -2.57 15.80
C GLN A 61 -11.83 -3.61 14.85
N GLY A 62 -11.45 -4.89 14.94
CA GLY A 62 -11.99 -5.98 14.13
C GLY A 62 -11.31 -6.16 12.76
N HIS A 63 -10.25 -5.41 12.46
CA HIS A 63 -9.46 -5.55 11.24
C HIS A 63 -8.39 -6.64 11.44
N ALA A 64 -8.75 -7.89 11.17
CA ALA A 64 -7.85 -9.03 11.26
C ALA A 64 -6.74 -8.93 10.19
N VAL A 65 -5.55 -8.48 10.60
CA VAL A 65 -4.37 -8.35 9.73
C VAL A 65 -3.15 -9.01 10.35
N ALA A 66 -2.35 -9.66 9.51
CA ALA A 66 -1.09 -10.23 9.93
C ALA A 66 -0.12 -9.12 10.36
N ARG A 67 0.68 -9.37 11.39
CA ARG A 67 1.64 -8.40 11.91
C ARG A 67 2.68 -7.97 10.88
N CYS A 68 3.04 -8.86 9.95
CA CYS A 68 3.98 -8.56 8.87
C CYS A 68 3.40 -7.66 7.77
N THR A 69 2.09 -7.40 7.79
CA THR A 69 1.41 -6.52 6.83
C THR A 69 1.31 -5.08 7.34
N VAL A 70 1.53 -4.84 8.65
CA VAL A 70 1.44 -3.54 9.34
C VAL A 70 2.84 -2.97 9.55
#